data_AF-A0A452Z8K4-F1
#
_entry.id   AF-A0A452Z8K4-F1
#
_cell.length_a   1.000
_cell.length_b   1.000
_cell.length_c   1.000
_cell.angle_alpha   90.00
_cell.angle_beta   90.00
_cell.angle_gamma   90.00
#
_symmetry.space_group_name_H-M   'P 1'
#
loop_
_entity.id
_entity.type
_entity.pdbx_description
1 polymer ?
#
loop_
_entity_poly.entity_id
_entity_poly.type
_entity_poly.pdbx_seq_one_letter_code
_entity_poly.pdbx_strand_id
1 'polypeptide(L)'
;MYARRASQLLKELDACEPGQLVVFNSDVFDQVIRECGEHNAQFQALIRKMVEQNLDIETTRNEDHYGAAIHHLSLLRNKRCLMAYMYTIQISHRALSPLQC
;
A
#
# COMPACT_ATOMS: atom_id res chain seq x y z
N MET A 1 -4.88 -12.68 -2.96
CA MET A 1 -4.75 -11.42 -3.72
C MET A 1 -3.98 -10.43 -2.83
N TYR A 2 -2.93 -9.80 -3.34
CA TYR A 2 -2.06 -8.87 -2.59
C TYR A 2 -2.80 -7.60 -2.14
N ALA A 3 -2.32 -6.93 -1.08
CA ALA A 3 -2.92 -5.72 -0.52
C ALA A 3 -4.36 -5.90 0.02
N ARG A 4 -4.70 -7.10 0.51
CA ARG A 4 -6.01 -7.39 1.13
C ARG A 4 -6.23 -6.51 2.36
N ARG A 5 -5.21 -6.37 3.21
CA ARG A 5 -5.28 -5.54 4.43
C ARG A 5 -5.43 -4.06 4.10
N ALA A 6 -4.70 -3.56 3.10
CA ALA A 6 -4.87 -2.17 2.68
C ALA A 6 -6.25 -1.91 2.06
N SER A 7 -6.84 -2.92 1.40
CA SER A 7 -8.23 -2.83 0.92
C SER A 7 -9.25 -2.86 2.06
N GLN A 8 -8.92 -3.49 3.19
CA GLN A 8 -9.78 -3.49 4.39
C GLN A 8 -9.91 -2.08 4.96
N LEU A 9 -8.80 -1.33 5.05
CA LEU A 9 -8.83 0.07 5.47
C LEU A 9 -9.82 0.91 4.66
N LEU A 10 -9.83 0.74 3.33
CA LEU A 10 -10.77 1.47 2.46
C LEU A 10 -12.22 1.04 2.66
N LYS A 11 -12.47 -0.25 2.95
CA LYS A 11 -13.82 -0.75 3.23
C LYS A 11 -14.35 -0.24 4.58
N GLU A 12 -13.47 -0.09 5.57
CA GLU A 12 -13.81 0.53 6.86
C GLU A 12 -14.22 1.99 6.67
N LEU A 13 -13.58 2.71 5.74
CA LEU A 13 -14.00 4.06 5.37
C LEU A 13 -15.37 4.10 4.69
N ASP A 14 -15.64 3.17 3.78
CA ASP A 14 -16.91 3.08 3.04
C ASP A 14 -18.09 2.73 3.95
N ALA A 15 -17.82 2.03 5.05
CA ALA A 15 -18.81 1.67 6.06
C ALA A 15 -19.13 2.81 7.06
N CYS A 16 -18.42 3.94 7.00
CA CYS A 16 -18.67 5.08 7.88
C CYS A 16 -19.83 5.94 7.33
N GLU A 17 -20.76 6.33 8.20
CA GLU A 17 -21.89 7.18 7.82
C GLU A 17 -21.44 8.63 7.50
N PRO A 18 -22.12 9.35 6.60
CA PRO A 18 -21.82 10.75 6.33
C PRO A 18 -21.87 11.61 7.60
N GLY A 19 -20.77 12.31 7.92
CA GLY A 19 -20.65 13.14 9.12
C GLY A 19 -20.09 12.41 10.35
N GLN A 20 -19.88 11.10 10.28
CA GLN A 20 -19.17 10.36 11.33
C GLN A 20 -17.66 10.62 11.24
N LEU A 21 -17.02 10.84 12.40
CA LEU A 21 -15.57 10.94 12.47
C LEU A 21 -14.96 9.58 12.15
N VAL A 22 -14.17 9.55 11.09
CA VAL A 22 -13.34 8.40 10.75
C VAL A 22 -12.19 8.32 11.76
N VAL A 23 -12.13 7.21 12.51
CA VAL A 23 -11.03 6.94 13.43
C VAL A 23 -9.88 6.26 12.68
N PHE A 24 -8.65 6.70 12.96
CA PHE A 24 -7.45 6.06 12.41
C PHE A 24 -7.25 4.67 13.03
N ASN A 25 -7.16 3.66 12.18
CA ASN A 25 -6.92 2.26 12.53
C ASN A 25 -5.42 1.98 12.43
N SER A 26 -4.69 2.27 13.51
CA SER A 26 -3.25 2.06 13.60
C SER A 26 -2.85 0.60 13.39
N ASP A 27 -3.63 -0.34 13.91
CA ASP A 27 -3.27 -1.75 13.91
C ASP A 27 -3.23 -2.33 12.49
N VAL A 28 -4.28 -2.07 11.71
CA VAL A 28 -4.33 -2.51 10.31
C VAL A 28 -3.35 -1.71 9.46
N PHE A 29 -3.18 -0.41 9.73
CA PHE A 29 -2.20 0.41 9.05
C PHE A 29 -0.77 -0.14 9.22
N ASP A 30 -0.35 -0.41 10.44
CA ASP A 30 0.98 -0.94 10.75
C ASP A 30 1.20 -2.34 10.15
N GLN A 31 0.14 -3.16 10.09
CA GLN A 31 0.19 -4.45 9.39
C GLN A 31 0.44 -4.27 7.89
N VAL A 32 -0.18 -3.27 7.26
CA VAL A 32 0.06 -2.95 5.84
C VAL A 32 1.49 -2.45 5.63
N ILE A 33 2.01 -1.63 6.54
CA ILE A 33 3.41 -1.16 6.47
C ILE A 33 4.39 -2.34 6.58
N ARG A 34 4.14 -3.31 7.46
CA ARG A 34 4.95 -4.55 7.54
C ARG A 34 4.88 -5.37 6.25
N GLU A 35 3.69 -5.56 5.68
CA GLU A 35 3.50 -6.25 4.38
C GLU A 35 4.28 -5.53 3.26
N CYS A 36 4.30 -4.19 3.26
CA CYS A 36 5.11 -3.42 2.32
C CYS A 36 6.62 -3.64 2.52
N GLY A 37 7.08 -3.74 3.77
CA GLY A 37 8.47 -4.06 4.10
C GLY A 37 8.89 -5.43 3.53
N GLU A 38 8.03 -6.44 3.70
CA GLU A 38 8.26 -7.79 3.16
C GLU A 38 8.30 -7.80 1.62
N HIS A 39 7.33 -7.15 0.96
CA HIS A 39 7.33 -7.02 -0.50
C HIS A 39 8.57 -6.28 -1.02
N ASN A 40 9.00 -5.21 -0.35
CA ASN A 40 10.19 -4.46 -0.76
C ASN A 40 11.46 -5.29 -0.59
N ALA A 41 11.60 -6.03 0.51
CA ALA A 41 12.75 -6.92 0.73
C ALA A 41 12.83 -8.01 -0.34
N GLN A 42 11.71 -8.65 -0.67
CA GLN A 42 11.63 -9.69 -1.70
C GLN A 42 11.88 -9.12 -3.10
N PHE A 43 11.30 -7.97 -3.43
CA PHE A 43 11.57 -7.27 -4.69
C PHE A 43 13.06 -6.99 -4.85
N GLN A 44 13.69 -6.37 -3.86
CA GLN A 44 15.12 -6.06 -3.91
C GLN A 44 15.99 -7.32 -4.02
N ALA A 45 15.62 -8.41 -3.37
CA ALA A 45 16.34 -9.67 -3.47
C ALA A 45 16.31 -10.24 -4.90
N LEU A 46 15.15 -10.20 -5.56
CA LEU A 46 15.01 -10.65 -6.95
C LEU A 46 15.77 -9.75 -7.93
N ILE A 47 15.71 -8.43 -7.76
CA ILE A 47 16.50 -7.50 -8.59
C ILE A 47 18.00 -7.76 -8.43
N ARG A 48 18.49 -7.93 -7.19
CA ARG A 48 19.90 -8.26 -6.94
C ARG A 48 20.30 -9.58 -7.61
N LYS A 49 19.48 -10.63 -7.46
CA LYS A 49 19.71 -11.93 -8.10
C LYS A 49 19.81 -11.81 -9.63
N MET A 50 18.91 -11.05 -10.26
CA MET A 50 18.94 -10.84 -11.71
C MET A 50 20.20 -10.09 -12.16
N VAL A 51 20.63 -9.08 -11.40
CA VAL A 51 21.87 -8.33 -11.66
C VAL A 51 23.10 -9.25 -11.53
N GLU A 52 23.18 -10.06 -10.47
CA GLU A 52 24.27 -11.01 -10.23
C GLU A 52 24.38 -12.07 -11.35
N GLN A 53 23.25 -12.43 -11.95
CA GLN A 53 23.19 -13.34 -13.10
C GLN A 53 23.43 -12.66 -14.45
N ASN A 54 23.74 -11.36 -14.48
CA ASN A 54 23.89 -10.53 -15.69
C ASN A 54 22.67 -10.59 -16.61
N LEU A 55 21.47 -10.70 -16.04
CA LEU A 55 20.22 -10.66 -16.79
C LEU A 55 19.84 -9.21 -17.11
N ASP A 56 19.40 -8.97 -18.34
CA ASP A 56 18.81 -7.70 -18.72
C ASP A 56 17.40 -7.58 -18.13
N ILE A 57 17.20 -6.67 -17.18
CA ILE A 57 15.94 -6.48 -16.45
C ILE A 57 14.82 -6.00 -17.39
N GLU A 58 15.12 -5.31 -18.49
CA GLU A 58 14.10 -4.78 -19.38
C GLU A 58 13.52 -5.85 -20.32
N THR A 59 14.40 -6.73 -20.80
CA THR A 59 14.05 -7.73 -21.82
C THR A 59 13.81 -9.12 -21.26
N THR A 60 14.38 -9.47 -20.10
CA THR A 60 14.19 -10.77 -19.47
C THR A 60 12.73 -10.96 -19.04
N ARG A 61 12.18 -12.16 -19.31
CA ARG A 61 10.80 -12.55 -18.96
C ARG A 61 10.77 -13.93 -18.30
N ASN A 62 11.64 -14.12 -17.31
CA ASN A 62 11.72 -15.35 -16.51
C ASN A 62 10.93 -15.21 -15.19
N GLU A 63 10.97 -16.26 -14.38
CA GLU A 63 10.27 -16.32 -13.09
C GLU A 63 10.71 -15.22 -12.12
N ASP A 64 12.01 -14.89 -12.08
CA ASP A 64 12.54 -13.83 -11.22
C ASP A 64 11.99 -12.46 -11.61
N HIS A 65 11.92 -12.17 -12.93
CA HIS A 65 11.33 -10.95 -13.46
C HIS A 65 9.85 -10.81 -13.08
N TYR A 66 9.06 -11.86 -13.31
CA TYR A 66 7.64 -11.85 -12.97
C TYR A 66 7.41 -11.81 -11.46
N GLY A 67 8.26 -12.46 -10.67
CA GLY A 67 8.25 -12.34 -9.21
C GLY A 67 8.49 -10.89 -8.77
N ALA A 68 9.52 -10.24 -9.30
CA ALA A 68 9.82 -8.84 -9.00
C ALA A 68 8.66 -7.92 -9.40
N ALA A 69 8.07 -8.12 -10.58
CA ALA A 69 6.90 -7.37 -11.04
C ALA A 69 5.71 -7.53 -10.08
N ILE A 70 5.45 -8.72 -9.56
CA ILE A 70 4.38 -8.98 -8.60
C ILE A 70 4.60 -8.21 -7.30
N HIS A 71 5.81 -8.26 -6.72
CA HIS A 71 6.10 -7.49 -5.50
C HIS A 71 6.02 -5.97 -5.75
N HIS A 72 6.50 -5.50 -6.90
CA HIS A 72 6.42 -4.08 -7.27
C HIS A 72 4.96 -3.61 -7.42
N LEU A 73 4.12 -4.36 -8.13
CA LEU A 73 2.69 -4.05 -8.28
C LEU A 73 1.96 -4.08 -6.93
N SER A 74 2.34 -5.00 -6.04
CA SER A 74 1.80 -5.08 -4.68
C SER A 74 2.12 -3.82 -3.86
N LEU A 75 3.35 -3.31 -3.96
CA LEU A 75 3.75 -2.04 -3.34
C LEU A 75 2.95 -0.86 -3.90
N LEU A 76 2.78 -0.78 -5.23
CA LEU A 76 2.01 0.30 -5.86
C LEU A 76 0.54 0.29 -5.41
N ARG A 77 -0.05 -0.91 -5.28
CA ARG A 77 -1.42 -1.05 -4.79
C ARG A 77 -1.54 -0.63 -3.33
N ASN A 78 -0.65 -1.11 -2.45
CA ASN A 78 -0.64 -0.70 -1.05
C ASN A 78 -0.43 0.81 -0.90
N LYS A 79 0.49 1.42 -1.67
CA LYS A 79 0.69 2.88 -1.70
C LYS A 79 -0.60 3.62 -2.02
N ARG A 80 -1.32 3.20 -3.07
CA ARG A 80 -2.58 3.85 -3.48
C ARG A 80 -3.65 3.74 -2.38
N CYS A 81 -3.77 2.57 -1.76
CA CYS A 81 -4.73 2.36 -0.66
C CYS A 81 -4.38 3.20 0.58
N LEU A 82 -3.11 3.24 1.00
CA LEU A 82 -2.67 4.03 2.13
C LEU A 82 -2.86 5.53 1.89
N MET A 83 -2.52 6.02 0.69
CA MET A 83 -2.73 7.43 0.31
C MET A 83 -4.22 7.81 0.35
N ALA A 84 -5.08 6.97 -0.22
CA ALA A 84 -6.53 7.19 -0.19
C ALA A 84 -7.05 7.17 1.26
N TYR A 85 -6.58 6.23 2.07
CA TYR A 85 -6.97 6.11 3.48
C TYR A 85 -6.61 7.38 4.28
N MET A 86 -5.35 7.81 4.19
CA MET A 86 -4.86 9.00 4.89
C MET A 86 -5.55 10.27 4.40
N TYR A 87 -5.79 10.40 3.11
CA TYR A 87 -6.48 11.56 2.53
C TYR A 87 -7.91 11.68 3.07
N THR A 88 -8.66 10.57 3.11
CA THR A 88 -10.01 10.56 3.66
C THR A 88 -10.02 10.94 5.14
N ILE A 89 -9.12 10.37 5.95
CA ILE A 89 -8.99 10.73 7.37
C ILE A 89 -8.72 12.22 7.54
N GLN A 90 -7.78 12.76 6.74
CA GLN A 90 -7.43 14.17 6.79
C GLN A 90 -8.61 15.08 6.44
N ILE A 91 -9.43 14.72 5.45
CA ILE A 91 -10.65 15.46 5.09
C ILE A 91 -11.68 15.37 6.21
N SER A 92 -11.95 14.19 6.74
CA SER A 92 -12.93 14.01 7.81
C SER A 92 -12.57 14.83 9.04
N HIS A 93 -11.29 14.90 9.40
CA HIS A 93 -10.82 15.78 10.47
C HIS A 93 -10.99 17.27 10.16
N ARG A 94 -10.75 17.71 8.92
CA ARG A 94 -10.94 19.12 8.51
C ARG A 94 -12.41 19.54 8.43
N ALA A 95 -13.29 18.64 8.01
CA ALA A 95 -14.72 18.90 7.94
C ALA A 95 -15.33 19.17 9.33
N LEU A 96 -14.71 18.67 10.40
CA LEU A 96 -15.13 18.84 11.79
C LEU A 96 -14.45 20.02 12.50
N SER A 97 -13.58 20.78 11.80
CA SER A 97 -13.01 22.04 12.28
C SER A 97 -13.54 23.30 11.55
N PRO A 98 -14.86 23.59 11.44
CA PRO A 98 -15.32 24.81 10.77
C PRO A 98 -15.11 26.13 11.54
N LEU A 99 -14.56 26.15 12.76
CA LEU A 99 -14.49 27.37 13.58
C LEU A 99 -13.13 27.53 14.29
N GLN A 100 -12.18 28.14 13.58
CA GLN A 100 -11.14 28.99 14.18
C GLN A 100 -11.01 30.26 13.32
N CYS A 101 -12.04 31.11 13.38
CA CYS A 101 -11.97 32.54 13.08
C CYS A 101 -12.34 33.30 14.34
#